data_AF-A0A354IBT9-F1
#
_entry.id   AF-A0A354IBT9-F1
#
_cell.length_a   1.000
_cell.length_b   1.000
_cell.length_c   1.000
_cell.angle_alpha   90.00
_cell.angle_beta   90.00
_cell.angle_gamma   90.00
#
_symmetry.space_group_name_H-M   'P 1'
#
loop_
_entity.id
_entity.type
_entity.pdbx_description
1 polymer ?
#
loop_
_entity_poly.entity_id
_entity_poly.type
_entity_poly.pdbx_seq_one_letter_code
_entity_poly.pdbx_strand_id
1 'polypeptide(L)'
;DLITIMKAGLNAPSGCNKQTTSLIAVDDEDVLKKLHKVINPPVGETAPAMICVLTQRIAAYREKCFAVQDYSAAYQRCTQAGNQKME
;
A
#
# COMPACT_ATOMS: atom_id res chain seq x y z
N ASP A 1 6.77 -14.23 1.18
CA ASP A 1 6.99 -13.00 1.98
C ASP A 1 5.97 -11.87 1.77
N LEU A 2 5.43 -11.70 0.57
CA LEU A 2 4.46 -10.64 0.23
C LEU A 2 3.27 -10.53 1.22
N ILE A 3 2.68 -11.67 1.59
CA ILE A 3 1.57 -11.75 2.56
C ILE A 3 1.97 -11.15 3.93
N THR A 4 3.19 -11.38 4.39
CA THR A 4 3.67 -10.85 5.69
C THR A 4 3.81 -9.33 5.63
N ILE A 5 4.29 -8.79 4.51
CA ILE A 5 4.40 -7.35 4.28
C ILE A 5 3.00 -6.72 4.25
N MET A 6 2.05 -7.34 3.53
CA MET A 6 0.66 -6.87 3.49
C MET A 6 0.00 -6.90 4.87
N LYS A 7 0.20 -7.97 5.64
CA LYS A 7 -0.29 -8.07 7.03
C LYS A 7 0.28 -6.96 7.91
N ALA A 8 1.56 -6.61 7.74
CA ALA A 8 2.15 -5.49 8.46
C ALA A 8 1.45 -4.16 8.09
N GLY A 9 1.21 -3.91 6.80
CA GLY A 9 0.46 -2.75 6.33
C GLY A 9 -0.97 -2.65 6.87
N LEU A 10 -1.71 -3.77 6.90
CA LEU A 10 -3.06 -3.83 7.48
C LEU A 10 -3.08 -3.56 8.99
N ASN A 11 -2.01 -3.93 9.70
CA ASN A 11 -1.86 -3.68 11.13
C ASN A 11 -1.38 -2.25 11.45
N ALA A 12 -1.22 -1.39 10.44
CA ALA A 12 -0.88 0.01 10.67
C ALA A 12 -2.03 0.73 11.42
N PRO A 13 -1.71 1.67 12.34
CA PRO A 13 -2.74 2.44 13.02
C PRO A 13 -3.53 3.28 12.01
N SER A 14 -4.87 3.28 12.13
CA SER A 14 -5.76 4.08 11.27
C SER A 14 -6.67 5.00 12.10
N GLY A 15 -7.03 6.14 11.53
CA GLY A 15 -7.93 7.11 12.13
C GLY A 15 -9.26 6.48 12.52
N CYS A 16 -9.57 6.48 13.82
CA CYS A 16 -10.79 5.89 14.39
C CYS A 16 -11.00 4.39 14.06
N ASN A 17 -9.94 3.62 13.79
CA ASN A 17 -10.02 2.21 13.37
C ASN A 17 -10.94 1.96 12.16
N LYS A 18 -11.15 2.96 11.29
CA LYS A 18 -12.02 2.81 10.11
C LYS A 18 -11.39 1.95 9.02
N GLN A 19 -10.11 1.59 9.12
CA GLN A 19 -9.41 0.70 8.18
C GLN A 19 -9.72 1.03 6.71
N THR A 20 -9.67 2.33 6.37
CA THR A 20 -10.06 2.84 5.04
C THR A 20 -9.06 2.50 3.94
N THR A 21 -7.98 1.77 4.29
CA THR A 21 -6.88 1.42 3.41
C THR A 21 -7.04 -0.02 2.91
N SER A 22 -7.06 -0.18 1.60
CA SER A 22 -7.03 -1.47 0.92
C SER A 22 -5.64 -1.68 0.31
N LEU A 23 -5.12 -2.90 0.41
CA LEU A 23 -3.83 -3.27 -0.17
C LEU A 23 -4.06 -4.30 -1.28
N ILE A 24 -3.51 -4.03 -2.45
CA ILE A 24 -3.48 -4.98 -3.57
C ILE A 24 -2.01 -5.28 -3.85
N ALA A 25 -1.61 -6.53 -3.73
CA ALA A 25 -0.30 -6.95 -4.18
C ALA A 25 -0.41 -7.60 -5.56
N VAL A 26 0.49 -7.21 -6.45
CA VAL A 26 0.55 -7.66 -7.84
C VAL A 26 1.92 -8.27 -8.04
N ASP A 27 1.96 -9.58 -8.25
CA ASP A 27 3.14 -10.39 -8.56
C ASP A 27 3.03 -11.10 -9.93
N ASP A 28 1.86 -11.05 -10.56
CA ASP A 28 1.64 -11.56 -11.92
C ASP A 28 2.33 -10.67 -12.97
N GLU A 29 3.21 -11.26 -13.77
CA GLU A 29 4.02 -10.55 -14.78
C GLU A 29 3.16 -9.81 -15.83
N ASP A 30 2.02 -10.36 -16.23
CA ASP A 30 1.19 -9.76 -17.26
C ASP A 30 0.39 -8.57 -16.71
N VAL A 31 0.00 -8.63 -15.44
CA VAL A 31 -0.58 -7.48 -14.73
C VAL A 31 0.48 -6.42 -14.45
N LEU A 32 1.69 -6.79 -14.04
CA LEU A 32 2.81 -5.87 -13.84
C LEU A 32 3.17 -5.12 -15.13
N LYS A 33 3.25 -5.81 -16.28
CA LYS A 33 3.47 -5.17 -17.60
C LYS A 33 2.40 -4.13 -17.93
N LYS A 34 1.14 -4.37 -17.58
CA LYS A 34 0.06 -3.40 -17.76
C LYS A 34 0.20 -2.22 -16.79
N LEU A 35 0.62 -2.49 -15.55
CA LEU A 35 0.81 -1.49 -14.52
C LEU A 35 2.00 -0.56 -14.85
N HIS A 36 3.12 -1.09 -15.34
CA HIS A 36 4.26 -0.27 -15.77
C HIS A 36 3.89 0.71 -16.89
N LYS A 37 2.97 0.34 -17.79
CA LYS A 37 2.51 1.24 -18.86
C LYS A 37 1.73 2.45 -18.37
N VAL A 38 1.17 2.42 -17.16
CA VAL A 38 0.38 3.53 -16.59
C VAL A 38 1.17 4.37 -15.58
N ILE A 39 2.35 3.90 -15.15
CA ILE A 39 3.19 4.59 -14.16
C ILE A 39 4.17 5.52 -14.91
N ASN A 40 4.13 6.82 -14.57
CA ASN A 40 5.06 7.83 -15.09
C ASN A 40 5.53 8.75 -13.95
N PRO A 41 6.86 8.91 -13.71
CA PRO A 41 7.99 8.28 -14.39
C PRO A 41 8.05 6.76 -14.18
N PRO A 42 8.71 5.98 -15.07
CA PRO A 42 8.78 4.52 -14.99
C PRO A 42 9.64 4.07 -13.80
N VAL A 43 9.03 4.05 -12.62
CA VAL A 43 9.65 3.60 -11.37
C VAL A 43 9.31 2.14 -11.15
N GLY A 44 10.33 1.34 -10.81
CA GLY A 44 10.15 -0.05 -10.41
C GLY A 44 9.88 -1.02 -11.56
N GLU A 45 10.29 -0.71 -12.80
CA GLU A 45 10.16 -1.64 -13.95
C GLU A 45 10.87 -2.99 -13.74
N THR A 46 11.91 -3.01 -12.91
CA THR A 46 12.65 -4.23 -12.56
C THR A 46 12.15 -4.90 -11.28
N ALA A 47 11.10 -4.36 -10.64
CA ALA A 47 10.59 -4.90 -9.38
C ALA A 47 9.80 -6.19 -9.64
N PRO A 48 10.08 -7.28 -8.89
CA PRO A 48 9.40 -8.57 -9.06
C PRO A 48 7.95 -8.58 -8.56
N ALA A 49 7.54 -7.59 -7.77
CA ALA A 49 6.18 -7.41 -7.29
C ALA A 49 5.93 -5.94 -6.93
N MET A 50 4.68 -5.51 -7.04
CA MET A 50 4.23 -4.18 -6.63
C MET A 50 3.10 -4.29 -5.59
N ILE A 51 3.14 -3.42 -4.57
CA ILE A 51 2.05 -3.29 -3.58
C ILE A 51 1.37 -1.95 -3.80
N CYS A 52 0.13 -1.99 -4.29
CA CYS A 52 -0.71 -0.82 -4.44
C CYS A 52 -1.46 -0.56 -3.13
N VAL A 53 -1.17 0.59 -2.50
CA VAL A 53 -1.90 1.08 -1.34
C VAL A 53 -3.03 1.98 -1.83
N LEU A 54 -4.27 1.60 -1.57
CA LEU A 54 -5.46 2.34 -1.98
C LEU A 54 -6.15 2.89 -0.73
N THR A 55 -6.56 4.16 -0.79
CA THR A 55 -7.31 4.80 0.28
C THR A 55 -8.58 5.42 -0.29
N GLN A 56 -9.69 5.34 0.44
CA GLN A 56 -10.93 5.98 0.06
C GLN A 56 -11.16 7.21 0.94
N ARG A 57 -11.58 8.32 0.33
CA ARG A 57 -11.96 9.53 1.05
C ARG A 57 -13.34 9.35 1.68
N ILE A 58 -13.39 8.68 2.83
CA ILE A 58 -14.61 8.49 3.61
C ILE A 58 -14.56 9.47 4.79
N ALA A 59 -15.65 10.21 5.01
CA ALA A 59 -15.77 11.08 6.17
C ALA A 59 -15.73 10.24 7.46
N ALA A 60 -14.70 10.47 8.28
CA ALA A 60 -14.47 9.65 9.47
C ALA A 60 -15.22 10.21 10.68
N TYR A 61 -14.94 11.47 11.04
CA TYR A 61 -15.46 12.13 12.24
C TYR A 61 -15.51 13.64 12.03
N ARG A 62 -16.65 14.28 12.32
CA ARG A 62 -16.89 15.73 12.11
C ARG A 62 -16.49 16.23 10.70
N GLU A 63 -16.80 15.45 9.67
CA GLU A 63 -16.42 15.69 8.27
C GLU A 63 -14.90 15.73 7.98
N LYS A 64 -14.05 15.36 8.93
CA LYS A 64 -12.61 15.24 8.70
C LYS A 64 -12.32 13.90 8.01
N CYS A 65 -11.50 13.98 6.97
CA CYS A 65 -11.02 12.85 6.19
C CYS A 65 -9.56 12.58 6.56
N PHE A 66 -9.27 11.35 7.00
CA PHE A 66 -7.92 10.92 7.40
C PHE A 66 -7.25 10.01 6.36
N ALA A 67 -7.77 9.99 5.14
CA ALA A 67 -7.33 9.09 4.07
C ALA A 67 -5.82 9.21 3.75
N VAL A 68 -5.25 10.42 3.85
CA VAL A 68 -3.82 10.67 3.59
C VAL A 68 -2.95 10.13 4.73
N GLN A 69 -3.38 10.32 5.97
CA GLN A 69 -2.67 9.83 7.15
C GLN A 69 -2.68 8.30 7.20
N ASP A 70 -3.85 7.69 6.98
CA ASP A 70 -4.00 6.24 6.93
C ASP A 70 -3.14 5.62 5.82
N TYR A 71 -3.14 6.23 4.63
CA TYR A 71 -2.29 5.82 3.51
C TYR A 71 -0.81 5.87 3.89
N SER A 72 -0.35 6.97 4.49
CA SER A 72 1.07 7.15 4.84
C SER A 72 1.54 6.14 5.88
N ALA A 73 0.70 5.81 6.87
CA ALA A 73 1.00 4.83 7.89
C ALA A 73 1.11 3.41 7.30
N ALA A 74 0.16 3.02 6.44
CA ALA A 74 0.18 1.73 5.77
C ALA A 74 1.38 1.58 4.82
N TYR A 75 1.66 2.60 4.01
CA TYR A 75 2.82 2.63 3.12
C TYR A 75 4.14 2.45 3.87
N GLN A 76 4.35 3.25 4.92
CA GLN A 76 5.58 3.18 5.72
C GLN A 76 5.75 1.80 6.37
N ARG A 77 4.65 1.22 6.86
CA ARG A 77 4.69 -0.08 7.53
C ARG A 77 5.01 -1.21 6.56
N CYS A 78 4.48 -1.18 5.34
CA CYS A 78 4.83 -2.10 4.26
C CYS A 78 6.33 -1.99 3.91
N THR A 79 6.84 -0.77 3.72
CA THR A 79 8.26 -0.55 3.37
C THR A 79 9.19 -1.05 4.47
N GLN A 80 8.90 -0.74 5.73
CA GLN A 80 9.71 -1.22 6.86
C GLN A 80 9.71 -2.75 6.97
N ALA A 81 8.55 -3.39 6.78
CA ALA A 81 8.43 -4.85 6.79
C ALA A 81 9.18 -5.51 5.62
N GLY A 82 9.24 -4.85 4.46
CA GLY A 82 10.06 -5.28 3.33
C GLY A 82 11.56 -5.21 3.64
N ASN A 83 12.02 -4.11 4.26
CA ASN A 83 13.43 -3.94 4.62
C ASN A 83 13.88 -4.96 5.68
N GLN A 84 13.04 -5.24 6.69
CA GLN A 84 13.32 -6.26 7.72
C GLN A 84 13.42 -7.70 7.19
N LYS A 85 13.04 -7.93 5.93
CA LYS A 85 13.13 -9.23 5.26
C LYS A 85 14.33 -9.34 4.32
N MET A 86 15.00 -8.22 4.02
CA MET A 86 16.21 -8.19 3.19
C MET A 86 17.50 -8.26 4.02
N GLU A 87 17.41 -8.07 5.34
CA GLU A 87 18.43 -8.46 6.35
C GLU A 87 18.25 -9.93 6.76
#